data_AF-A0ABD0S0J5-F1
#
_entry.id   AF-A0ABD0S0J5-F1
#
_cell.length_a   1.000
_cell.length_b   1.000
_cell.length_c   1.000
_cell.angle_alpha   90.00
_cell.angle_beta   90.00
_cell.angle_gamma   90.00
#
_symmetry.space_group_name_H-M   'P 1'
#
loop_
_entity.id
_entity.type
_entity.pdbx_description
1 polymer ?
#
loop_
_entity_poly.entity_id
_entity_poly.type
_entity_poly.pdbx_seq_one_letter_code
_entity_poly.pdbx_strand_id
1 'polypeptide(L)'
;TTREDLVNDLKAVGTKVTKKTIGNTLRRDGLKSCSAHKVHLLKKAHVQACLKFANEHLNDTEENWLKVLWSDETKIELFGINSMPISMPINENLWRELKVQVSKHQPQNFNDLERICKE
;
A
#
# COMPACT_ATOMS: atom_id res chain seq x y z
N THR A 1 17.62 -12.06 -13.03
CA THR A 1 19.04 -12.22 -13.38
C THR A 1 19.82 -11.01 -12.89
N THR A 2 20.72 -11.24 -11.94
CA THR A 2 21.61 -10.21 -11.41
C THR A 2 22.86 -10.07 -12.28
N ARG A 3 23.62 -8.99 -12.11
CA ARG A 3 24.93 -8.86 -12.77
C ARG A 3 25.92 -9.94 -12.32
N GLU A 4 25.72 -10.53 -11.14
CA GLU A 4 26.56 -11.61 -10.63
C GLU A 4 26.30 -12.90 -11.39
N ASP A 5 25.02 -13.22 -11.59
CA ASP A 5 24.58 -14.39 -12.34
C ASP A 5 25.21 -14.36 -13.74
N LEU A 6 25.16 -13.20 -14.40
CA LEU A 6 25.76 -13.00 -15.73
C LEU A 6 27.29 -13.16 -15.73
N VAL A 7 27.99 -12.76 -14.66
CA VAL A 7 29.45 -13.00 -14.56
C VAL A 7 29.74 -14.50 -14.45
N ASN A 8 28.95 -15.22 -13.65
CA ASN A 8 29.13 -16.66 -13.45
C ASN A 8 28.84 -17.45 -14.72
N ASP A 9 27.76 -17.09 -15.44
CA ASP A 9 27.38 -17.72 -16.70
C ASP A 9 28.48 -17.54 -17.76
N LEU A 10 29.02 -16.31 -17.91
CA LEU A 10 30.08 -16.04 -18.89
C LEU A 10 31.40 -16.72 -18.51
N LYS A 11 31.70 -16.82 -17.22
CA LYS A 11 32.88 -17.53 -16.73
C LYS A 11 32.78 -19.04 -17.01
N ALA A 12 31.59 -19.63 -16.95
CA ALA A 12 31.37 -21.04 -17.31
C ALA A 12 31.67 -21.32 -18.79
N VAL A 13 31.42 -20.34 -19.67
CA VAL A 13 31.76 -20.39 -21.10
C VAL A 13 33.23 -20.01 -21.36
N GLY A 14 34.05 -19.84 -20.30
CA GLY A 14 35.47 -19.50 -20.40
C GLY A 14 35.75 -18.01 -20.62
N THR A 15 34.72 -17.16 -20.63
CA THR A 15 34.87 -15.71 -20.83
C THR A 15 34.97 -15.00 -19.48
N LYS A 16 36.14 -14.44 -19.16
CA LYS A 16 36.33 -13.62 -17.96
C LYS A 16 35.96 -12.16 -18.24
N VAL A 17 34.87 -11.72 -17.65
CA VAL A 17 34.43 -10.31 -17.70
C VAL A 17 34.20 -9.75 -16.30
N THR A 18 34.37 -8.44 -16.15
CA THR A 18 34.09 -7.75 -14.89
C THR A 18 32.63 -7.32 -14.82
N LYS A 19 32.09 -7.19 -13.60
CA LYS A 19 30.72 -6.67 -13.36
C LYS A 19 30.49 -5.29 -14.03
N LYS A 20 31.53 -4.46 -14.11
CA LYS A 20 31.49 -3.13 -14.74
C LYS A 20 31.34 -3.25 -16.26
N THR A 21 32.05 -4.17 -16.89
CA THR A 21 31.92 -4.46 -18.33
C THR A 21 30.48 -4.88 -18.66
N ILE A 22 29.91 -5.81 -17.90
CA ILE A 22 28.52 -6.25 -18.07
C ILE A 22 27.56 -5.07 -17.88
N GLY A 23 27.70 -4.30 -16.81
CA GLY A 23 26.84 -3.14 -16.54
C GLY A 23 26.92 -2.04 -17.61
N ASN A 24 28.05 -1.86 -18.29
CA ASN A 24 28.19 -0.91 -19.39
C ASN A 24 27.54 -1.43 -20.68
N THR A 25 27.74 -2.70 -21.00
CA THR A 25 27.09 -3.37 -22.14
C THR A 25 25.57 -3.32 -22.00
N LEU A 26 25.02 -3.74 -20.86
CA LEU A 26 23.58 -3.70 -20.61
C LEU A 26 23.00 -2.29 -20.79
N ARG A 27 23.72 -1.24 -20.33
CA ARG A 27 23.29 0.16 -20.49
C ARG A 27 23.35 0.64 -21.93
N ARG A 28 24.39 0.28 -22.69
CA ARG A 28 24.50 0.60 -24.12
C ARG A 28 23.36 -0.05 -24.91
N ASP A 29 22.97 -1.26 -24.51
CA ASP A 29 21.91 -2.02 -25.16
C ASP A 29 20.51 -1.61 -24.63
N GLY A 30 20.42 -0.56 -23.80
CA GLY A 30 19.17 0.02 -23.30
C GLY A 30 18.52 -0.70 -22.11
N LEU A 31 19.16 -1.74 -21.58
CA LEU A 31 18.66 -2.51 -20.45
C LEU A 31 18.91 -1.77 -19.12
N LYS A 32 17.81 -1.34 -18.50
CA LYS A 32 17.82 -0.64 -17.21
C LYS A 32 17.53 -1.61 -16.08
N SER A 33 18.15 -1.36 -14.92
CA SER A 33 17.78 -2.08 -13.70
C SER A 33 16.40 -1.63 -13.24
N CYS A 34 15.52 -2.60 -12.95
CA CYS A 34 14.21 -2.36 -12.37
C CYS A 34 14.05 -3.23 -11.11
N SER A 35 13.40 -2.68 -10.10
CA SER A 35 12.94 -3.46 -8.95
C SER A 35 11.62 -4.14 -9.34
N ALA A 36 11.53 -5.45 -9.15
CA ALA A 36 10.26 -6.13 -9.29
C ALA A 36 9.27 -5.56 -8.26
N HIS A 37 8.07 -5.21 -8.68
CA HIS A 37 7.03 -4.74 -7.77
C HIS A 37 6.61 -5.89 -6.86
N LYS A 38 6.44 -5.59 -5.57
CA LYS A 38 5.84 -6.52 -4.61
C LYS A 38 4.35 -6.64 -4.91
N VAL A 39 4.00 -7.56 -5.81
CA VAL A 39 2.62 -7.94 -6.04
C VAL A 39 2.21 -9.00 -5.04
N HIS A 40 1.00 -8.91 -4.51
CA HIS A 40 0.44 -10.01 -3.73
C HIS A 40 0.26 -11.17 -4.73
N LEU A 41 0.87 -12.32 -4.43
CA LEU A 41 0.80 -13.47 -5.32
C LEU A 41 -0.63 -13.99 -5.34
N LEU A 42 -1.39 -13.61 -6.36
CA LEU A 42 -2.73 -14.13 -6.60
C LEU A 42 -2.62 -15.60 -6.99
N LYS A 43 -3.41 -16.46 -6.33
CA LYS A 43 -3.54 -17.86 -6.77
C LYS A 43 -4.22 -17.88 -8.14
N LYS A 44 -3.90 -18.89 -8.95
CA LYS A 44 -4.49 -19.07 -10.29
C LYS A 44 -6.02 -19.05 -10.28
N ALA A 45 -6.63 -19.59 -9.23
CA ALA A 45 -8.09 -19.56 -9.05
C ALA A 45 -8.66 -18.13 -8.97
N HIS A 46 -8.00 -17.22 -8.24
CA HIS A 46 -8.44 -15.82 -8.16
C HIS A 46 -8.28 -15.13 -9.51
N VAL A 47 -7.17 -15.36 -10.21
CA VAL A 47 -6.95 -14.80 -11.56
C VAL A 47 -8.05 -15.24 -12.51
N GLN A 48 -8.40 -16.53 -12.50
CA GLN A 48 -9.47 -17.07 -13.35
C GLN A 48 -10.85 -16.49 -12.98
N ALA A 49 -11.16 -16.38 -11.69
CA ALA A 49 -12.42 -15.80 -11.23
C ALA A 49 -12.54 -14.31 -11.63
N CYS A 50 -11.47 -13.52 -11.46
CA CYS A 50 -11.43 -12.12 -11.89
C CYS A 50 -11.58 -11.98 -13.40
N LEU A 51 -10.90 -12.81 -14.19
CA LEU A 51 -11.03 -12.80 -15.66
C LEU A 51 -12.44 -13.19 -16.09
N LYS A 52 -13.05 -14.20 -15.46
CA LYS A 52 -14.43 -14.60 -15.75
C LYS A 52 -15.39 -13.44 -15.47
N PHE A 53 -15.30 -12.83 -14.29
CA PHE A 53 -16.13 -11.69 -13.91
C PHE A 53 -15.98 -10.51 -14.89
N ALA A 54 -14.75 -10.14 -15.24
CA ALA A 54 -14.48 -9.05 -16.17
C ALA A 54 -15.06 -9.31 -17.57
N ASN A 55 -14.97 -10.54 -18.07
CA ASN A 55 -15.55 -10.90 -19.37
C ASN A 55 -17.08 -10.90 -19.34
N GLU A 56 -17.70 -11.37 -18.26
CA GLU A 56 -19.17 -11.39 -18.10
C GLU A 56 -19.76 -9.98 -18.07
N HIS A 57 -19.04 -9.03 -17.46
CA HIS A 57 -19.50 -7.65 -17.26
C HIS A 57 -18.85 -6.65 -18.24
N LEU A 58 -18.16 -7.13 -19.29
CA LEU A 58 -17.42 -6.30 -20.25
C LEU A 58 -18.33 -5.31 -21.00
N ASN A 59 -19.57 -5.72 -21.26
CA ASN A 59 -20.55 -4.95 -22.02
C ASN A 59 -21.65 -4.35 -21.13
N ASP A 60 -21.48 -4.37 -19.81
CA ASP A 60 -22.46 -3.76 -18.91
C ASP A 60 -22.50 -2.26 -19.06
N THR A 61 -23.71 -1.72 -19.11
CA THR A 61 -23.94 -0.27 -19.19
C THR A 61 -23.83 0.36 -17.80
N GLU A 62 -23.69 1.68 -17.76
CA GLU A 62 -23.63 2.45 -16.51
C GLU A 62 -24.87 2.22 -15.61
N GLU A 63 -26.05 2.08 -16.23
CA GLU A 63 -27.31 1.77 -15.52
C GLU A 63 -27.28 0.42 -14.77
N ASN A 64 -26.50 -0.56 -15.26
CA ASN A 64 -26.33 -1.83 -14.57
C ASN A 64 -25.52 -1.64 -13.28
N TRP A 65 -24.48 -0.81 -13.32
CA TRP A 65 -23.61 -0.54 -12.17
C TRP A 65 -24.26 0.34 -11.11
N LEU A 66 -25.15 1.27 -11.50
CA LEU A 66 -25.90 2.12 -10.56
C LEU A 66 -26.85 1.32 -9.65
N LYS A 67 -27.25 0.11 -10.06
CA LYS A 67 -28.09 -0.79 -9.26
C LYS A 67 -27.29 -1.59 -8.24
N VAL A 68 -25.96 -1.59 -8.35
CA VAL A 68 -25.08 -2.36 -7.46
C VAL A 68 -24.78 -1.55 -6.20
N LEU A 69 -25.20 -2.08 -5.05
CA LEU A 69 -24.79 -1.55 -3.75
C LEU A 69 -23.46 -2.20 -3.33
N TRP A 70 -22.40 -1.40 -3.27
CA TRP A 70 -21.09 -1.86 -2.83
C TRP A 70 -20.94 -1.69 -1.31
N SER A 71 -20.39 -2.70 -0.65
CA SER A 71 -20.07 -2.67 0.78
C SER A 71 -18.69 -3.27 1.02
N ASP A 72 -17.91 -2.65 1.89
CA ASP A 72 -16.62 -3.15 2.36
C ASP A 72 -16.35 -2.66 3.78
N GLU A 73 -15.45 -3.34 4.49
CA GLU A 73 -14.99 -2.95 5.82
C GLU A 73 -13.55 -2.48 5.73
N THR A 74 -13.27 -1.27 6.20
CA THR A 74 -11.90 -0.77 6.29
C THR A 74 -11.58 -0.29 7.70
N LYS A 75 -10.36 -0.57 8.14
CA LYS A 75 -9.86 -0.09 9.42
C LYS A 75 -9.43 1.37 9.27
N ILE A 76 -10.15 2.27 9.92
CA ILE A 76 -9.78 3.68 9.99
C ILE A 76 -8.83 3.86 11.19
N GLU A 77 -7.57 4.18 10.90
CA GLU A 77 -6.58 4.51 11.93
C GLU A 77 -6.50 6.03 12.08
N LEU A 78 -6.62 6.52 13.32
CA LEU A 78 -6.55 7.96 13.62
C LEU A 78 -5.19 8.58 13.29
N PHE A 79 -4.12 7.80 13.42
CA PHE A 79 -2.77 8.14 13.00
C PHE A 79 -2.22 6.99 12.17
N GLY A 80 -1.95 7.22 10.89
CA GLY A 80 -1.36 6.21 10.01
C GLY A 80 0.09 5.90 10.39
N ILE A 81 0.56 4.71 10.01
CA ILE A 81 1.94 4.22 10.27
C ILE A 81 3.03 5.16 9.72
N ASN A 82 2.69 5.99 8.73
CA ASN A 82 3.58 7.00 8.13
C ASN A 82 3.27 8.44 8.59
N SER A 83 2.34 8.63 9.52
CA SER A 83 2.11 9.93 10.14
C SER A 83 3.30 10.22 11.05
N MET A 84 4.08 11.24 10.71
CA MET A 84 5.01 11.83 11.68
C MET A 84 4.19 12.18 12.92
N PRO A 85 4.54 11.68 14.12
CA PRO A 85 3.90 12.18 15.32
C PRO A 85 4.18 13.68 15.30
N ILE A 86 3.13 14.49 15.14
CA ILE A 86 3.23 15.92 15.42
C ILE A 86 3.73 15.92 16.84
N SER A 87 5.00 16.25 17.03
CA SER A 87 5.61 16.35 18.33
C SER A 87 4.76 17.40 19.07
N MET A 88 3.85 16.94 19.91
CA MET A 88 3.18 17.75 20.90
C MET A 88 3.65 17.24 22.26
N PRO A 89 4.88 17.59 22.70
CA PRO A 89 5.33 17.25 24.04
C PRO A 89 4.51 17.98 25.13
N ILE A 90 3.69 18.96 24.73
CA ILE A 90 2.89 19.81 25.61
C ILE A 90 1.52 19.15 25.97
N ASN A 91 1.01 18.18 25.20
CA ASN A 91 -0.39 17.75 25.33
C ASN A 91 -0.63 16.41 26.06
N GLU A 92 0.39 15.69 26.54
CA GLU A 92 0.18 14.41 27.24
C GLU A 92 -0.79 14.58 28.43
N ASN A 93 -0.64 15.67 29.18
CA ASN A 93 -1.54 16.01 30.28
C ASN A 93 -2.93 16.46 29.78
N LEU A 94 -3.00 17.22 28.68
CA LEU A 94 -4.27 17.65 28.08
C LEU A 94 -5.07 16.46 27.52
N TRP A 95 -4.42 15.48 26.90
CA TRP A 95 -5.09 14.26 26.45
C TRP A 95 -5.53 13.36 27.59
N ARG A 96 -4.74 13.30 28.67
CA ARG A 96 -5.17 12.58 29.88
C ARG A 96 -6.42 13.23 30.47
N GLU A 97 -6.42 14.56 30.60
CA GLU A 97 -7.55 15.34 31.10
C GLU A 97 -8.80 15.16 30.20
N LEU A 98 -8.64 15.29 28.88
CA LEU A 98 -9.73 15.12 27.92
C LEU A 98 -10.33 13.70 28.00
N LYS A 99 -9.49 12.67 28.10
CA LYS A 99 -9.96 11.27 28.26
C LYS A 99 -10.76 11.08 29.55
N VAL A 100 -10.34 11.70 30.65
CA VAL A 100 -11.08 11.69 31.92
C VAL A 100 -12.44 12.38 31.76
N GLN A 101 -12.48 13.55 31.12
CA GLN A 101 -13.72 14.31 30.91
C GLN A 101 -14.71 13.57 30.00
N VAL A 102 -14.22 12.98 28.90
CA VAL A 102 -15.04 12.15 28.00
C VAL A 102 -15.58 10.91 28.73
N SER A 103 -14.76 10.26 29.56
CA SER A 103 -15.20 9.12 30.36
C SER A 103 -16.24 9.49 31.43
N LYS A 104 -16.14 10.69 32.00
CA LYS A 104 -17.07 11.20 33.02
C LYS A 104 -18.42 11.58 32.42
N HIS A 105 -18.41 12.21 31.25
CA HIS A 105 -19.62 12.78 30.65
C HIS A 105 -20.30 11.88 29.61
N GLN A 106 -19.64 10.80 29.16
CA GLN A 106 -20.19 9.79 28.24
C GLN A 106 -21.03 10.37 27.08
N PRO A 107 -20.42 11.21 26.22
CA PRO A 107 -21.13 11.88 25.14
C PRO A 107 -21.76 10.85 24.19
N GLN A 108 -23.02 11.08 23.78
CA GLN A 108 -23.77 10.16 22.92
C GLN A 108 -23.75 10.59 21.46
N ASN A 109 -23.31 11.83 21.17
CA ASN A 109 -23.23 12.37 19.83
C ASN A 109 -22.05 13.35 19.69
N PHE A 110 -21.79 13.79 18.46
CA PHE A 110 -20.66 14.68 18.16
C PHE A 110 -20.77 16.05 18.85
N ASN A 111 -21.98 16.60 18.99
CA ASN A 111 -22.19 17.90 19.62
C ASN A 111 -21.87 17.85 21.13
N ASP A 112 -22.16 16.72 21.79
CA ASP A 112 -21.80 16.51 23.19
C ASP A 112 -20.27 16.47 23.37
N LEU A 113 -19.56 15.81 22.45
CA LEU A 113 -18.09 15.76 22.44
C LEU A 113 -17.49 17.16 22.19
N GLU A 114 -18.08 17.91 21.26
CA GLU A 114 -17.64 19.27 20.94
C GLU A 114 -17.82 20.22 22.14
N ARG A 115 -18.88 20.03 22.93
CA ARG A 115 -19.10 20.79 24.17
C ARG A 115 -18.01 20.50 25.22
N ILE A 116 -17.63 19.24 25.40
CA ILE A 116 -16.56 18.83 26.33
C ILE A 116 -15.20 19.42 25.92
N CYS A 117 -14.93 19.57 24.62
CA CYS A 117 -13.69 20.17 24.13
C CYS A 117 -13.63 21.71 24.27
N LYS A 118 -14.76 22.37 24.52
CA LYS A 118 -14.89 23.84 24.60
C LYS A 118 -15.09 24.36 26.04
N GLU A 119 -15.35 23.47 27.01
CA GLU A 119 -15.35 23.76 28.45
C GLU A 119 -13.93 23.95 28.98
#